data_AF-A0A2A5JJ28-F1
#
_entry.id   AF-A0A2A5JJ28-F1
#
_cell.length_a   1.000
_cell.length_b   1.000
_cell.length_c   1.000
_cell.angle_alpha   90.00
_cell.angle_beta   90.00
_cell.angle_gamma   90.00
#
_symmetry.space_group_name_H-M   'P 1'
#
loop_
_entity.id
_entity.type
_entity.pdbx_description
1 polymer ?
#
loop_
_entity_poly.entity_id
_entity_poly.type
_entity_poly.pdbx_seq_one_letter_code
_entity_poly.pdbx_strand_id
1 'polypeptide(L)'
;MDGLVRIFEHSRSKEMGYSDTPGPGYDIDLSPEDGTARRVGAWVGGLETSAPNSVRVSLPTEKQLTDSTRRLLDPDIGDAIVRVIVKHWDPDRARWSIGDYRHLQNRSKGEVEVGWETYFHSGVTFDRSKLPQSAVVEELPIGTLIRLGDKPMEVAAADLVAVRAALGYPV
;
A
#
# COMPACT_ATOMS: atom_id res chain seq x y z
N MET A 1 -30.81 -1.66 3.89
CA MET A 1 -30.21 -1.21 2.62
C MET A 1 -28.75 -1.10 2.98
N ASP A 2 -28.00 -2.17 2.75
CA ASP A 2 -26.68 -2.36 3.36
C ASP A 2 -25.65 -1.72 2.43
N GLY A 3 -25.38 -0.44 2.67
CA GLY A 3 -24.56 0.41 1.80
C GLY A 3 -23.20 0.75 2.41
N LEU A 4 -22.32 1.33 1.59
CA LEU A 4 -21.10 1.97 2.08
C LEU A 4 -21.44 3.28 2.78
N VAL A 5 -21.00 3.46 4.01
CA VAL A 5 -21.10 4.72 4.74
C VAL A 5 -19.98 5.65 4.29
N ARG A 6 -20.32 6.92 4.03
CA ARG A 6 -19.35 7.98 3.71
C ARG A 6 -19.07 8.78 4.97
N ILE A 7 -17.80 8.87 5.36
CA ILE A 7 -17.36 9.70 6.49
C ILE A 7 -16.46 10.81 5.93
N PHE A 8 -16.74 12.06 6.30
CA PHE A 8 -15.94 13.22 5.91
C PHE A 8 -15.34 13.85 7.17
N GLU A 9 -14.02 13.91 7.24
CA GLU A 9 -13.31 14.54 8.36
C GLU A 9 -12.37 15.64 7.87
N HIS A 10 -12.31 16.72 8.66
CA HIS A 10 -11.35 17.81 8.47
C HIS A 10 -10.57 18.00 9.77
N SER A 11 -9.29 17.63 9.77
CA SER A 11 -8.40 17.76 10.92
C SER A 11 -7.83 19.19 11.03
N ARG A 12 -7.90 19.80 12.22
CA ARG A 12 -7.23 21.08 12.55
C ARG A 12 -6.04 20.80 13.47
N SER A 13 -4.82 20.80 12.94
CA SER A 13 -3.60 20.52 13.68
C SER A 13 -3.29 21.60 14.74
N LYS A 14 -3.39 21.26 16.03
CA LYS A 14 -2.72 22.03 17.10
C LYS A 14 -2.06 21.20 18.20
N GLU A 15 -2.02 19.88 18.12
CA GLU A 15 -1.32 19.05 19.11
C GLU A 15 -0.40 18.05 18.41
N MET A 16 0.91 18.32 18.46
CA MET A 16 1.98 17.47 17.97
C MET A 16 2.28 16.37 18.99
N GLY A 17 2.36 15.11 18.52
CA GLY A 17 2.86 14.00 19.33
C GLY A 17 2.77 12.64 18.64
N TYR A 18 3.48 12.46 17.52
CA TYR A 18 3.78 11.17 16.86
C TYR A 18 2.62 10.27 16.38
N SER A 19 2.93 9.48 15.34
CA SER A 19 2.19 8.33 14.78
C SER A 19 1.04 8.62 13.80
N ASP A 20 1.37 8.66 12.51
CA ASP A 20 0.51 8.35 11.35
C ASP A 20 -0.84 9.08 11.18
N THR A 21 -1.23 9.98 12.08
CA THR A 21 -2.41 10.83 11.91
C THR A 21 -2.09 11.91 10.86
N PRO A 22 -2.92 12.09 9.82
CA PRO A 22 -2.72 13.17 8.87
C PRO A 22 -2.73 14.51 9.60
N GLY A 23 -1.76 15.38 9.27
CA GLY A 23 -1.80 16.80 9.63
C GLY A 23 -3.03 17.50 9.01
N PRO A 24 -3.05 18.83 8.88
CA PRO A 24 -4.21 19.53 8.30
C PRO A 24 -4.53 18.97 6.90
N GLY A 25 -5.78 18.56 6.65
CA GLY A 25 -6.17 17.90 5.41
C GLY A 25 -7.61 17.39 5.41
N TYR A 26 -8.01 16.77 4.29
CA TYR A 26 -9.30 16.11 4.11
C TYR A 26 -9.14 14.59 4.13
N ASP A 27 -10.06 13.91 4.81
CA ASP A 27 -10.20 12.44 4.81
C ASP A 27 -11.61 12.07 4.34
N ILE A 28 -11.69 11.08 3.45
CA ILE A 28 -12.93 10.44 3.02
C ILE A 28 -12.80 8.94 3.21
N ASP A 29 -13.74 8.36 3.96
CA ASP A 29 -13.81 6.92 4.16
C ASP A 29 -15.10 6.29 3.67
N LEU A 30 -14.94 5.10 3.09
CA LEU A 30 -16.00 4.20 2.66
C LEU A 30 -15.82 2.86 3.38
N SER A 31 -16.76 2.52 4.25
CA SER A 31 -16.77 1.25 5.00
C SER A 31 -18.16 0.62 4.94
N PRO A 32 -18.28 -0.73 4.88
CA PRO A 32 -19.57 -1.40 4.99
C PRO A 32 -20.10 -1.33 6.42
N GLU A 33 -21.43 -1.28 6.59
CA GLU A 33 -22.08 -1.29 7.91
C GLU A 33 -22.06 -2.67 8.60
N ASP A 34 -21.52 -3.70 7.95
CA ASP A 34 -21.55 -5.08 8.42
C ASP A 34 -20.47 -5.43 9.47
N GLY A 35 -19.80 -4.41 10.02
CA GLY A 35 -18.78 -4.56 11.07
C GLY A 35 -17.47 -5.21 10.60
N THR A 36 -17.32 -5.49 9.30
CA THR A 36 -16.06 -5.99 8.76
C THR A 36 -15.02 -4.86 8.66
N ALA A 37 -13.74 -5.19 8.86
CA ALA A 37 -12.64 -4.22 8.80
C ALA A 37 -12.28 -3.75 7.37
N ARG A 38 -13.20 -3.89 6.40
CA ARG A 38 -13.00 -3.44 5.02
C ARG A 38 -13.21 -1.93 4.94
N ARG A 39 -12.25 -1.22 4.36
CA ARG A 39 -12.33 0.25 4.20
C ARG A 39 -11.61 0.70 2.95
N VAL A 40 -12.16 1.69 2.27
CA VAL A 40 -11.42 2.51 1.31
C VAL A 40 -11.32 3.91 1.91
N GLY A 41 -10.09 4.38 2.14
CA GLY A 41 -9.81 5.71 2.65
C GLY A 41 -9.01 6.54 1.65
N ALA A 42 -9.28 7.83 1.57
CA ALA A 42 -8.54 8.76 0.73
C ALA A 42 -8.20 10.03 1.51
N TRP A 43 -6.93 10.40 1.51
CA TRP A 43 -6.40 11.60 2.15
C TRP A 43 -5.88 12.59 1.13
N VAL A 44 -6.16 13.87 1.35
CA VAL A 44 -5.64 14.98 0.54
C VAL A 44 -5.08 16.07 1.45
N GLY A 45 -3.86 16.50 1.19
CA GLY A 45 -3.23 17.64 1.85
C GLY A 45 -2.53 17.34 3.18
N GLY A 46 -2.35 16.07 3.57
CA GLY A 46 -1.69 15.68 4.82
C GLY A 46 -0.16 15.91 4.81
N LEU A 47 0.27 17.17 4.76
CA LEU A 47 1.66 17.64 4.53
C LEU A 47 2.70 17.03 5.50
N GLU A 48 2.28 16.65 6.70
CA GLU A 48 3.15 16.08 7.72
C GLU A 48 3.47 14.59 7.46
N THR A 49 2.68 13.91 6.63
CA THR A 49 2.83 12.47 6.35
C THR A 49 3.84 12.20 5.23
N SER A 50 4.29 10.94 5.12
CA SER A 50 5.11 10.50 3.98
C SER A 50 4.29 10.28 2.68
N ALA A 51 2.98 10.51 2.71
CA ALA A 51 2.08 10.33 1.57
C ALA A 51 0.89 11.32 1.68
N PRO A 52 1.15 12.63 1.46
CA PRO A 52 0.18 13.70 1.74
C PRO A 52 -1.11 13.60 0.92
N ASN A 53 -1.02 12.99 -0.26
CA ASN A 53 -2.16 12.57 -1.06
C ASN A 53 -2.06 11.06 -1.21
N SER A 54 -3.05 10.32 -0.72
CA SER A 54 -3.02 8.86 -0.77
C SER A 54 -4.40 8.24 -0.78
N VAL A 55 -4.49 7.06 -1.36
CA VAL A 55 -5.63 6.15 -1.23
C VAL A 55 -5.16 4.86 -0.60
N ARG A 56 -5.96 4.33 0.33
CA ARG A 56 -5.72 3.06 0.99
C ARG A 56 -6.95 2.20 0.90
N VAL A 57 -6.74 0.95 0.50
CA VAL A 57 -7.72 -0.12 0.68
C VAL A 57 -7.24 -0.98 1.85
N SER A 58 -8.07 -1.09 2.88
CA SER A 58 -7.83 -1.95 4.04
C SER A 58 -8.70 -3.20 3.92
N LEU A 59 -8.07 -4.36 4.07
CA LEU A 59 -8.75 -5.66 4.06
C LEU A 59 -8.65 -6.31 5.45
N PRO A 60 -9.58 -7.24 5.80
CA PRO A 60 -9.51 -7.95 7.06
C PRO A 60 -8.26 -8.82 7.14
N THR A 61 -7.71 -8.96 8.34
CA THR A 61 -6.63 -9.93 8.60
C THR A 61 -7.16 -11.37 8.47
N GLU A 62 -6.27 -12.35 8.33
CA GLU A 62 -6.65 -13.77 8.28
C GLU A 62 -7.55 -14.21 9.44
N LYS A 63 -7.32 -13.64 10.64
CA LYS A 63 -8.10 -13.92 11.86
C LYS A 63 -9.53 -13.35 11.82
N GLN A 64 -9.79 -12.38 10.94
CA GLN A 64 -11.08 -11.68 10.82
C GLN A 64 -11.89 -12.19 9.62
N LEU A 65 -11.34 -13.08 8.80
CA LEU A 65 -12.01 -13.59 7.61
C LEU A 65 -12.94 -14.75 7.95
N THR A 66 -14.13 -14.71 7.36
CA THR A 66 -15.01 -15.87 7.23
C THR A 66 -14.66 -16.65 5.97
N ASP A 67 -15.19 -17.87 5.82
CA ASP A 67 -15.01 -18.66 4.60
C ASP A 67 -15.48 -17.91 3.34
N SER A 68 -16.55 -17.10 3.45
CA SER A 68 -17.09 -16.32 2.33
C SER A 68 -16.20 -15.14 1.90
N THR A 69 -15.33 -14.66 2.78
CA THR A 69 -14.45 -13.51 2.55
C THR A 69 -12.99 -13.90 2.35
N ARG A 70 -12.62 -15.16 2.57
CA ARG A 70 -11.22 -15.63 2.49
C ARG A 70 -10.54 -15.26 1.17
N ARG A 71 -11.30 -15.31 0.07
CA ARG A 71 -10.85 -14.91 -1.28
C ARG A 71 -10.30 -13.48 -1.39
N LEU A 72 -10.61 -12.60 -0.45
CA LEU A 72 -10.09 -11.22 -0.46
C LEU A 72 -8.57 -11.16 -0.29
N LEU A 73 -7.95 -12.22 0.23
CA LEU A 73 -6.50 -12.35 0.32
C LEU A 73 -5.90 -13.16 -0.82
N ASP A 74 -6.71 -13.59 -1.80
CA ASP A 74 -6.20 -14.29 -2.97
C ASP A 74 -5.33 -13.34 -3.80
N PRO A 75 -4.21 -13.83 -4.37
CA PRO A 75 -3.28 -13.00 -5.14
C PRO A 75 -3.96 -12.24 -6.28
N ASP A 76 -4.85 -12.90 -7.02
CA ASP A 76 -5.57 -12.28 -8.15
C ASP A 76 -6.45 -11.10 -7.71
N ILE A 77 -7.04 -11.16 -6.51
CA ILE A 77 -7.82 -10.05 -5.96
C ILE A 77 -6.89 -8.92 -5.55
N GLY A 78 -5.73 -9.24 -4.97
CA GLY A 78 -4.74 -8.24 -4.59
C GLY A 78 -4.18 -7.47 -5.79
N ASP A 79 -3.78 -8.20 -6.83
CA ASP A 79 -3.33 -7.63 -8.10
C ASP A 79 -4.40 -6.74 -8.73
N ALA A 80 -5.65 -7.21 -8.79
CA ALA A 80 -6.75 -6.42 -9.33
C ALA A 80 -6.96 -5.09 -8.58
N ILE A 81 -6.88 -5.11 -7.24
CA ILE A 81 -7.00 -3.90 -6.42
C ILE A 81 -5.86 -2.93 -6.72
N VAL A 82 -4.61 -3.39 -6.72
CA VAL A 82 -3.44 -2.53 -7.00
C VAL A 82 -3.55 -1.91 -8.39
N ARG A 83 -3.91 -2.70 -9.41
CA ARG A 83 -4.07 -2.20 -10.78
C ARG A 83 -5.17 -1.16 -10.92
N VAL A 84 -6.31 -1.34 -10.25
CA VAL A 84 -7.39 -0.36 -10.24
C VAL A 84 -6.91 0.94 -9.61
N ILE A 85 -6.19 0.87 -8.49
CA ILE A 85 -5.62 2.06 -7.84
C ILE A 85 -4.64 2.76 -8.80
N VAL A 86 -3.67 2.03 -9.37
CA VAL A 86 -2.68 2.60 -10.30
C VAL A 86 -3.35 3.26 -11.50
N LYS A 87 -4.32 2.59 -12.12
CA LYS A 87 -5.03 3.08 -13.31
C LYS A 87 -5.81 4.37 -13.06
N HIS A 88 -6.47 4.48 -11.91
CA HIS A 88 -7.44 5.56 -11.66
C HIS A 88 -6.87 6.71 -10.83
N TRP A 89 -5.79 6.49 -10.09
CA TRP A 89 -5.18 7.52 -9.24
C TRP A 89 -3.80 7.98 -9.72
N ASP A 90 -3.17 7.30 -10.69
CA ASP A 90 -1.82 7.62 -11.19
C ASP A 90 -0.83 7.99 -10.07
N PRO A 91 -0.63 7.09 -9.08
CA PRO A 91 0.19 7.43 -7.93
C PRO A 91 1.68 7.50 -8.31
N ASP A 92 2.48 8.24 -7.53
CA ASP A 92 3.95 8.14 -7.67
C ASP A 92 4.47 6.76 -7.26
N ARG A 93 3.78 6.14 -6.30
CA ARG A 93 4.08 4.81 -5.74
C ARG A 93 2.83 4.16 -5.16
N ALA A 94 2.72 2.84 -5.29
CA ALA A 94 1.67 2.05 -4.64
C ALA A 94 2.26 0.75 -4.10
N ARG A 95 1.60 0.15 -3.10
CA ARG A 95 2.01 -1.16 -2.59
C ARG A 95 0.85 -1.96 -2.02
N TRP A 96 0.98 -3.27 -2.07
CA TRP A 96 0.24 -4.20 -1.21
C TRP A 96 1.11 -4.62 -0.04
N SER A 97 0.71 -4.32 1.19
CA SER A 97 1.54 -4.57 2.37
C SER A 97 0.72 -5.01 3.56
N ILE A 98 1.35 -5.82 4.43
CA ILE A 98 0.90 -6.04 5.80
C ILE A 98 1.71 -5.16 6.76
N GLY A 99 1.23 -5.02 8.00
CA GLY A 99 1.89 -4.20 9.02
C GLY A 99 3.35 -4.61 9.26
N ASP A 100 3.60 -5.92 9.30
CA ASP A 100 4.92 -6.48 9.59
C ASP A 100 5.99 -6.06 8.57
N TYR A 101 5.63 -5.98 7.28
CA TYR A 101 6.56 -5.60 6.22
C TYR A 101 7.15 -4.20 6.41
N ARG A 102 6.37 -3.28 7.00
CA ARG A 102 6.81 -1.90 7.23
C ARG A 102 7.98 -1.83 8.21
N HIS A 103 7.99 -2.71 9.22
CA HIS A 103 9.02 -2.73 10.26
C HIS A 103 10.34 -3.32 9.78
N LEU A 104 10.34 -4.05 8.66
CA LEU A 104 11.52 -4.73 8.13
C LEU A 104 12.43 -3.84 7.28
N GLN A 105 12.00 -2.60 6.98
CA GLN A 105 12.56 -1.83 5.86
C GLN A 105 13.32 -0.55 6.26
N ASN A 106 13.41 -0.20 7.55
CA ASN A 106 14.12 0.98 8.06
C ASN A 106 14.06 2.23 7.14
N ARG A 107 12.84 2.58 6.70
CA ARG A 107 12.62 3.54 5.60
C ARG A 107 12.75 5.00 6.00
N SER A 108 13.14 5.84 5.04
CA SER A 108 13.07 7.31 5.16
C SER A 108 11.80 7.88 4.50
N LYS A 109 11.47 9.14 4.81
CA LYS A 109 10.35 9.85 4.18
C LYS A 109 10.63 10.01 2.68
N GLY A 110 9.68 9.60 1.84
CA GLY A 110 9.77 9.72 0.38
C GLY A 110 10.33 8.49 -0.34
N GLU A 111 10.95 7.55 0.37
CA GLU A 111 11.38 6.28 -0.22
C GLU A 111 10.17 5.39 -0.57
N VAL A 112 10.32 4.59 -1.63
CA VAL A 112 9.36 3.53 -1.95
C VAL A 112 9.44 2.46 -0.85
N GLU A 113 8.31 2.21 -0.21
CA GLU A 113 8.16 1.09 0.71
C GLU A 113 7.68 -0.12 -0.09
N VAL A 114 8.41 -1.22 0.05
CA VAL A 114 8.20 -2.45 -0.70
C VAL A 114 7.13 -3.28 -0.01
N GLY A 115 6.23 -3.83 -0.78
CA GLY A 115 5.22 -4.79 -0.36
C GLY A 115 5.32 -6.10 -1.15
N TRP A 116 4.28 -6.92 -1.06
CA TRP A 116 4.12 -8.07 -1.96
C TRP A 116 4.05 -7.63 -3.41
N GLU A 117 3.22 -6.60 -3.68
CA GLU A 117 3.26 -5.84 -4.91
C GLU A 117 3.74 -4.43 -4.61
N THR A 118 4.59 -3.91 -5.48
CA THR A 118 5.16 -2.57 -5.37
C THR A 118 5.17 -1.93 -6.74
N TYR A 119 4.45 -0.81 -6.87
CA TYR A 119 4.44 0.02 -8.05
C TYR A 119 5.21 1.30 -7.80
N PHE A 120 5.92 1.79 -8.81
CA PHE A 120 6.49 3.12 -8.84
C PHE A 120 6.39 3.71 -10.25
N HIS A 121 6.15 5.02 -10.32
CA HIS A 121 5.97 5.74 -11.57
C HIS A 121 7.26 5.71 -12.43
N SER A 122 7.09 5.88 -13.74
CA SER A 122 8.18 5.90 -14.71
C SER A 122 9.26 6.94 -14.34
N GLY A 123 10.52 6.59 -14.59
CA GLY A 123 11.68 7.44 -14.26
C GLY A 123 12.41 7.06 -12.96
N VAL A 124 11.86 6.14 -12.16
CA VAL A 124 12.60 5.50 -11.06
C VAL A 124 13.51 4.41 -11.61
N THR A 125 14.81 4.55 -11.40
CA THR A 125 15.80 3.54 -11.78
C THR A 125 15.93 2.47 -10.70
N PHE A 126 16.05 1.20 -11.10
CA PHE A 126 16.40 0.12 -10.19
C PHE A 126 17.28 -0.93 -10.89
N ASP A 127 18.14 -1.55 -10.11
CA ASP A 127 19.07 -2.58 -10.59
C ASP A 127 18.40 -3.95 -10.59
N ARG A 128 17.93 -4.36 -11.77
CA ARG A 128 17.28 -5.67 -11.98
C ARG A 128 18.16 -6.85 -11.57
N SER A 129 19.49 -6.71 -11.59
CA SER A 129 20.41 -7.79 -11.21
C SER A 129 20.43 -8.07 -9.71
N LYS A 130 19.95 -7.12 -8.90
CA LYS A 130 19.83 -7.24 -7.43
C LYS A 130 18.47 -7.74 -6.97
N LEU A 131 17.53 -7.96 -7.88
CA LEU A 131 16.21 -8.47 -7.52
C LEU A 131 16.30 -9.91 -7.02
N PRO A 132 15.48 -10.28 -6.00
CA PRO A 132 15.40 -11.66 -5.56
C PRO A 132 14.78 -12.54 -6.66
N GLN A 133 15.06 -13.84 -6.61
CA GLN A 133 14.53 -14.81 -7.59
C GLN A 133 12.99 -14.86 -7.61
N SER A 134 12.35 -14.54 -6.49
CA SER A 134 10.89 -14.48 -6.36
C SER A 134 10.26 -13.27 -7.06
N ALA A 135 11.07 -12.31 -7.54
CA ALA A 135 10.58 -11.09 -8.14
C ALA A 135 10.13 -11.31 -9.59
N VAL A 136 8.88 -10.94 -9.86
CA VAL A 136 8.34 -10.75 -11.20
C VAL A 136 8.23 -9.25 -11.46
N VAL A 137 8.80 -8.80 -12.58
CA VAL A 137 8.76 -7.40 -13.01
C VAL A 137 7.82 -7.27 -14.19
N GLU A 138 6.88 -6.35 -14.10
CA GLU A 138 5.98 -5.98 -15.18
C GLU A 138 6.12 -4.49 -15.47
N GLU A 139 6.34 -4.15 -16.74
CA GLU A 139 6.33 -2.76 -17.20
C GLU A 139 4.90 -2.36 -17.57
N LEU A 140 4.41 -1.32 -16.92
CA LEU A 140 3.13 -0.69 -17.20
C LEU A 140 3.37 0.59 -18.02
N PRO A 141 2.36 1.11 -18.74
CA PRO A 141 2.53 2.33 -19.55
C PRO A 141 3.04 3.56 -18.77
N ILE A 142 2.79 3.62 -17.45
CA ILE A 142 3.10 4.76 -16.59
C ILE A 142 4.13 4.45 -15.49
N GLY A 143 4.68 3.24 -15.45
CA GLY A 143 5.63 2.85 -14.40
C GLY A 143 5.91 1.36 -14.37
N THR A 144 6.50 0.89 -13.29
CA THR A 144 6.90 -0.52 -13.13
C THR A 144 6.20 -1.11 -11.91
N LEU A 145 5.71 -2.35 -12.05
CA LEU A 145 5.15 -3.15 -10.97
C LEU A 145 6.10 -4.33 -10.68
N ILE A 146 6.47 -4.50 -9.42
CA ILE A 146 7.24 -5.65 -8.92
C ILE A 146 6.34 -6.48 -8.02
N ARG A 147 6.25 -7.79 -8.27
CA ARG A 147 5.56 -8.77 -7.41
C ARG A 147 6.56 -9.75 -6.82
N LEU A 148 6.42 -10.08 -5.53
CA LEU A 148 7.31 -10.99 -4.80
C LEU A 148 6.59 -12.29 -4.42
N GLY A 149 6.82 -13.36 -5.20
CA GLY A 149 6.18 -14.66 -4.98
C GLY A 149 4.66 -14.64 -5.10
N ASP A 150 4.04 -15.77 -4.75
CA ASP A 150 2.60 -16.01 -5.02
C ASP A 150 1.70 -15.76 -3.82
N LYS A 151 2.25 -15.39 -2.67
CA LYS A 151 1.51 -15.28 -1.41
C LYS A 151 1.63 -13.89 -0.80
N PRO A 152 0.59 -13.05 -0.89
CA PRO A 152 0.62 -11.67 -0.42
C PRO A 152 0.99 -11.50 1.05
N MET A 153 0.65 -12.49 1.88
CA MET A 153 0.84 -12.48 3.33
C MET A 153 2.14 -13.16 3.81
N GLU A 154 2.90 -13.80 2.90
CA GLU A 154 4.04 -14.65 3.25
C GLU A 154 5.33 -14.24 2.49
N VAL A 155 5.53 -12.95 2.26
CA VAL A 155 6.75 -12.46 1.59
C VAL A 155 7.94 -12.53 2.54
N ALA A 156 9.05 -13.09 2.07
CA ALA A 156 10.27 -13.17 2.86
C ALA A 156 10.86 -11.78 3.13
N ALA A 157 11.29 -11.54 4.38
CA ALA A 157 11.93 -10.28 4.76
C ALA A 157 13.15 -9.94 3.87
N ALA A 158 13.95 -10.95 3.53
CA ALA A 158 15.12 -10.79 2.66
C ALA A 158 14.76 -10.30 1.25
N ASP A 159 13.60 -10.70 0.72
CA ASP A 159 13.15 -10.29 -0.62
C ASP A 159 12.72 -8.81 -0.62
N LEU A 160 12.00 -8.38 0.42
CA LEU A 160 11.65 -6.96 0.61
C LEU A 160 12.90 -6.08 0.67
N VAL A 161 13.91 -6.52 1.43
CA VAL A 161 15.19 -5.83 1.58
C VAL A 161 15.98 -5.83 0.27
N ALA A 162 16.00 -6.94 -0.48
CA ALA A 162 16.67 -7.02 -1.77
C ALA A 162 16.08 -6.04 -2.80
N VAL A 163 14.75 -5.89 -2.86
CA VAL A 163 14.11 -4.88 -3.72
C VAL A 163 14.50 -3.45 -3.29
N ARG A 164 14.56 -3.15 -1.99
CA ARG A 164 15.06 -1.84 -1.53
C ARG A 164 16.49 -1.57 -1.97
N ALA A 165 17.37 -2.56 -1.85
CA ALA A 165 18.76 -2.45 -2.31
C ALA A 165 18.83 -2.26 -3.84
N ALA A 166 17.94 -2.91 -4.59
CA ALA A 166 17.81 -2.72 -6.04
C ALA A 166 17.37 -1.30 -6.42
N LEU A 167 16.51 -0.67 -5.60
CA LEU A 167 16.09 0.73 -5.74
C LEU A 167 17.16 1.75 -5.26
N GLY A 168 18.31 1.26 -4.77
CA GLY A 168 19.41 2.10 -4.29
C GLY A 168 19.20 2.69 -2.90
N TYR A 169 18.24 2.17 -2.13
CA TYR A 169 18.01 2.64 -0.77
C TYR A 169 18.94 1.97 0.25
N PRO A 170 19.20 2.64 1.39
CA PRO A 170 19.86 2.00 2.52
C PRO A 170 19.05 0.81 3.05
N VAL A 171 19.77 -0.27 3.37
CA VAL A 171 19.26 -1.53 3.91
C VAL A 171 20.10 -2.04 5.06
#